data_AF-A0A966KCB7-F1
#
_entry.id   AF-A0A966KCB7-F1
#
_cell.length_a   1.000
_cell.length_b   1.000
_cell.length_c   1.000
_cell.angle_alpha   90.00
_cell.angle_beta   90.00
_cell.angle_gamma   90.00
#
_symmetry.space_group_name_H-M   'P 1'
#
loop_
_entity.id
_entity.type
_entity.pdbx_description
1 polymer ?
#
loop_
_entity_poly.entity_id
_entity_poly.type
_entity_poly.pdbx_seq_one_letter_code
_entity_poly.pdbx_strand_id
1 'polypeptide(L)'
;MRLFSLIQYALLILVLTGLPRPVYAFEPLNTDDAGTIGKSVNQIEQYFYVLHNNTPGNPGSVATPGEEFRGLGNAKAFPFTYTHGLSDTTEIAFATTYYATPRGSYSPFSNNIVSFKWRFWGDGQTGLGMAIKP
;
A
#
# COMPACT_ATOMS: atom_id res chain seq x y z
N MET A 1 -13.01 -27.26 30.72
CA MET A 1 -12.70 -27.19 29.26
C MET A 1 -12.66 -25.77 28.69
N ARG A 2 -13.56 -24.84 29.05
CA ARG A 2 -13.62 -23.49 28.42
C ARG A 2 -12.50 -22.51 28.81
N LEU A 3 -11.93 -22.63 30.02
CA LEU A 3 -10.85 -21.75 30.49
C LEU A 3 -9.54 -22.00 29.74
N PHE A 4 -9.25 -23.27 29.44
CA PHE A 4 -8.03 -23.68 28.76
C PHE A 4 -7.98 -23.19 27.30
N SER A 5 -9.12 -23.26 26.60
CA SER A 5 -9.26 -22.71 25.25
C SER A 5 -9.12 -21.18 25.23
N LEU A 6 -9.65 -20.48 26.24
CA LEU A 6 -9.50 -19.03 26.38
C LEU A 6 -8.04 -18.60 26.54
N ILE A 7 -7.27 -19.35 27.34
CA ILE A 7 -5.83 -19.11 27.52
C ILE A 7 -5.07 -19.35 26.22
N GLN A 8 -5.42 -20.40 25.46
CA GLN A 8 -4.81 -20.68 24.16
C GLN A 8 -5.09 -19.57 23.14
N TYR A 9 -6.32 -19.05 23.07
CA TYR A 9 -6.64 -17.94 22.18
C TYR A 9 -5.91 -16.65 22.59
N ALA A 10 -5.83 -16.35 23.89
CA ALA A 10 -5.10 -15.18 24.38
C ALA A 10 -3.60 -15.26 24.07
N LEU A 11 -2.98 -16.45 24.23
CA LEU A 11 -1.59 -16.69 23.85
C LEU A 11 -1.37 -16.56 22.34
N LEU A 12 -2.28 -17.10 21.53
CA LEU A 12 -2.21 -16.97 20.08
C LEU A 12 -2.28 -15.50 19.65
N ILE A 13 -3.19 -14.72 20.23
CA ILE A 13 -3.30 -13.27 19.97
C ILE A 13 -2.00 -12.57 20.38
N LEU A 14 -1.47 -12.85 21.58
CA LEU A 14 -0.22 -12.27 22.06
C LEU A 14 0.95 -12.55 21.09
N VAL A 15 1.07 -13.79 20.61
CA VAL A 15 2.08 -14.20 19.62
C VAL A 15 1.87 -13.47 18.29
N LEU A 16 0.63 -13.42 17.79
CA LEU A 16 0.32 -12.74 16.52
C LEU A 16 0.57 -11.22 16.60
N THR A 17 0.33 -10.59 17.76
CA THR A 17 0.59 -9.16 17.98
C THR A 17 2.05 -8.84 18.32
N GLY A 18 2.82 -9.80 18.83
CA GLY A 18 4.22 -9.63 19.24
C GLY A 18 5.26 -9.95 18.16
N LEU A 19 4.83 -10.48 17.01
CA LEU A 19 5.70 -10.85 15.90
C LEU A 19 6.03 -9.76 14.84
N PRO A 20 5.42 -8.57 14.77
CA PRO A 20 5.89 -7.57 13.80
C PRO A 20 7.22 -7.00 14.30
N ARG A 21 8.33 -7.49 13.71
CA ARG A 21 9.62 -6.79 13.80
C ARG A 21 9.50 -5.52 12.96
N PRO A 22 9.75 -4.31 13.51
CA PRO A 22 9.80 -3.11 12.70
C PRO A 22 11.02 -3.22 11.79
N VAL A 23 10.78 -3.56 10.52
CA VAL A 23 11.77 -3.32 9.47
C VAL A 23 11.70 -1.82 9.20
N TYR A 24 12.78 -1.12 9.53
CA TYR A 24 12.93 0.30 9.23
C TYR A 24 13.17 0.48 7.73
N ALA A 25 12.12 0.37 6.92
CA ALA A 25 12.16 0.94 5.58
C ALA A 25 11.98 2.45 5.70
N PHE A 26 12.66 3.20 4.83
CA PHE A 26 12.67 4.67 4.81
C PHE A 26 11.28 5.24 4.52
N GLU A 27 10.42 4.49 3.82
CA GLU A 27 9.00 4.77 3.60
C GLU A 27 8.21 3.43 3.54
N PRO A 28 7.91 2.79 4.68
CA PRO A 28 7.41 1.40 4.70
C PRO A 28 6.01 1.22 4.11
N LEU A 29 5.29 2.34 3.92
CA LEU A 29 3.88 2.39 3.50
C LEU A 29 3.68 2.98 2.10
N ASN A 30 4.76 3.44 1.46
CA ASN A 30 4.75 3.83 0.06
C ASN A 30 6.05 3.31 -0.54
N THR A 31 5.97 2.16 -1.20
CA THR A 31 7.11 1.44 -1.76
C THR A 31 7.65 2.16 -3.01
N ASP A 32 8.05 3.43 -2.88
CA ASP A 32 8.77 4.15 -3.93
C ASP A 32 10.29 3.88 -3.87
N ASP A 33 10.72 3.04 -2.92
CA ASP A 33 12.07 2.46 -2.92
C ASP A 33 12.19 1.25 -3.87
N ALA A 34 13.42 0.85 -4.13
CA ALA A 34 13.71 -0.32 -4.95
C ALA A 34 13.41 -1.65 -4.22
N GLY A 35 13.06 -1.62 -2.93
CA GLY A 35 12.78 -2.79 -2.11
C GLY A 35 11.49 -3.49 -2.52
N THR A 36 11.42 -4.79 -2.20
CA THR A 36 10.18 -5.57 -2.25
C THR A 36 9.81 -6.02 -0.85
N ILE A 37 8.55 -6.37 -0.63
CA ILE A 37 8.08 -6.84 0.68
C ILE A 37 8.60 -8.23 1.09
N GLY A 38 9.36 -8.90 0.21
CA GLY A 38 9.96 -10.22 0.43
C GLY A 38 9.08 -11.40 0.03
N LYS A 39 9.68 -12.56 -0.24
CA LYS A 39 8.97 -13.73 -0.76
C LYS A 39 7.88 -14.23 0.18
N SER A 40 6.68 -14.47 -0.37
CA SER A 40 5.51 -15.01 0.34
C SER A 40 5.04 -14.15 1.52
N VAL A 41 5.48 -12.89 1.57
CA VAL A 41 4.99 -11.88 2.51
C VAL A 41 3.74 -11.22 1.94
N ASN A 42 2.84 -10.82 2.83
CA ASN A 42 1.65 -10.04 2.49
C ASN A 42 1.72 -8.72 3.24
N GLN A 43 1.41 -7.63 2.55
CA GLN A 43 1.36 -6.29 3.11
C GLN A 43 0.01 -5.67 2.78
N ILE A 44 -0.56 -4.98 3.76
CA ILE A 44 -1.73 -4.14 3.58
C ILE A 44 -1.31 -2.71 3.93
N GLU A 45 -1.54 -1.80 3.00
CA GLU A 45 -1.35 -0.38 3.20
C GLU A 45 -2.72 0.30 3.18
N GLN A 46 -2.98 1.07 4.23
CA GLN A 46 -4.17 1.89 4.33
C GLN A 46 -3.79 3.20 5.00
N TYR A 47 -4.16 4.30 4.35
CA TYR A 47 -3.95 5.63 4.88
C TYR A 47 -5.13 6.52 4.48
N PHE A 48 -5.08 7.75 4.96
CA PHE A 48 -6.08 8.77 4.69
C PHE A 48 -5.39 10.03 4.25
N TYR A 49 -5.89 10.66 3.18
CA TYR A 49 -5.41 11.96 2.76
C TYR A 49 -6.56 12.97 2.63
N VAL A 50 -6.18 14.24 2.79
CA VAL A 50 -7.01 15.39 2.43
C VAL A 50 -6.23 16.24 1.44
N LEU A 51 -6.80 16.45 0.27
CA LEU A 51 -6.22 17.30 -0.78
C LEU A 51 -7.10 18.52 -1.02
N HIS A 52 -6.46 19.62 -1.37
CA HIS A 52 -7.12 20.84 -1.81
C HIS A 52 -6.50 21.30 -3.14
N ASN A 53 -7.18 21.00 -4.24
CA ASN A 53 -6.75 21.35 -5.59
C ASN A 53 -7.35 22.69 -6.01
N ASN A 54 -6.51 23.70 -6.20
CA ASN A 54 -6.91 25.00 -6.77
C ASN A 54 -7.05 24.98 -8.30
N THR A 55 -6.53 23.93 -8.94
CA THR A 55 -6.57 23.72 -10.38
C THR A 55 -6.75 22.23 -10.67
N PRO A 56 -7.48 21.83 -11.72
CA PRO A 56 -7.58 20.42 -12.11
C PRO A 56 -6.20 19.87 -12.49
N GLY A 57 -5.94 18.60 -12.16
CA GLY A 57 -4.70 17.91 -12.52
C GLY A 57 -4.65 17.59 -14.02
N ASN A 58 -3.45 17.63 -14.61
CA ASN A 58 -3.26 17.26 -16.03
C ASN A 58 -3.49 15.75 -16.21
N PRO A 59 -4.43 15.31 -17.08
CA PRO A 59 -4.66 13.89 -17.35
C PRO A 59 -3.44 13.16 -17.96
N GLY A 60 -2.45 13.89 -18.51
CA GLY A 60 -1.26 13.32 -19.16
C GLY A 60 0.01 13.16 -18.30
N SER A 61 0.01 13.50 -17.00
CA SER A 61 1.19 13.30 -16.16
C SER A 61 1.28 11.88 -15.58
N VAL A 62 2.51 11.47 -15.23
CA VAL A 62 2.83 10.18 -14.57
C VAL A 62 1.87 9.97 -13.40
N ALA A 63 1.21 8.83 -13.43
CA ALA A 63 0.27 8.37 -12.42
C ALA A 63 1.05 7.73 -11.25
N THR A 64 0.85 8.21 -10.02
CA THR A 64 1.36 7.59 -8.80
C THR A 64 0.28 6.67 -8.24
N PRO A 65 0.50 5.35 -8.14
CA PRO A 65 -0.57 4.40 -7.90
C PRO A 65 -1.48 4.71 -6.71
N GLY A 66 -2.72 5.14 -6.99
CA GLY A 66 -3.82 5.20 -6.00
C GLY A 66 -3.98 6.55 -5.32
N GLU A 67 -3.00 7.45 -5.39
CA GLU A 67 -3.06 8.74 -4.69
C GLU A 67 -3.65 9.88 -5.52
N GLU A 68 -4.01 9.66 -6.79
CA GLU A 68 -4.34 10.79 -7.65
C GLU A 68 -5.79 11.23 -7.55
N PHE A 69 -6.01 12.33 -6.84
CA PHE A 69 -7.17 13.17 -7.09
C PHE A 69 -6.83 14.25 -8.11
N ARG A 70 -7.36 14.12 -9.34
CA ARG A 70 -7.15 15.09 -10.43
C ARG A 70 -8.29 16.09 -10.60
N GLY A 71 -9.34 16.00 -9.78
CA GLY A 71 -10.46 16.93 -9.80
C GLY A 71 -10.11 18.31 -9.22
N LEU A 72 -10.97 19.29 -9.48
CA LEU A 72 -10.91 20.59 -8.81
C LEU A 72 -11.52 20.49 -7.41
N GLY A 73 -10.94 21.20 -6.45
CA GLY A 73 -11.48 21.34 -5.10
C GLY A 73 -10.95 20.31 -4.10
N ASN A 74 -11.76 20.01 -3.10
CA ASN A 74 -11.36 19.16 -1.98
C ASN A 74 -11.51 17.68 -2.30
N ALA A 75 -10.54 16.88 -1.88
CA ALA A 75 -10.70 15.43 -1.77
C ALA A 75 -10.38 14.94 -0.36
N LYS A 76 -11.16 13.96 0.08
CA LYS A 76 -10.93 13.18 1.29
C LYS A 76 -11.03 11.73 0.89
N ALA A 77 -9.94 10.99 0.96
CA ALA A 77 -9.92 9.63 0.46
C ALA A 77 -9.16 8.68 1.36
N PHE A 78 -9.50 7.41 1.20
CA PHE A 78 -8.96 6.27 1.93
C PHE A 78 -8.44 5.26 0.91
N PRO A 79 -7.18 5.39 0.46
CA PRO A 79 -6.54 4.38 -0.34
C PRO A 79 -6.35 3.09 0.44
N PHE A 80 -6.46 1.98 -0.27
CA PHE A 80 -6.21 0.64 0.22
C PHE A 80 -5.37 -0.10 -0.82
N THR A 81 -4.25 -0.66 -0.40
CA THR A 81 -3.39 -1.49 -1.25
C THR A 81 -3.13 -2.81 -0.54
N TYR A 82 -3.27 -3.91 -1.28
CA TYR A 82 -2.81 -5.23 -0.90
C TYR A 82 -1.64 -5.64 -1.79
N THR A 83 -0.50 -5.96 -1.18
CA THR A 83 0.72 -6.39 -1.87
C THR A 83 1.08 -7.81 -1.45
N HIS A 84 1.44 -8.64 -2.42
CA HIS A 84 1.95 -9.99 -2.22
C HIS A 84 3.32 -10.16 -2.85
N GLY A 85 4.30 -10.60 -2.07
CA GLY A 85 5.65 -10.86 -2.54
C GLY A 85 5.74 -12.22 -3.23
N LEU A 86 6.07 -12.22 -4.51
CA LEU A 86 6.23 -13.44 -5.31
C LEU A 86 7.62 -14.06 -5.10
N SER A 87 8.63 -13.22 -4.91
CA SER A 87 10.00 -13.59 -4.61
C SER A 87 10.70 -12.49 -3.81
N ASP A 88 11.99 -12.69 -3.49
CA ASP A 88 12.78 -11.65 -2.83
C ASP A 88 13.03 -10.43 -3.73
N THR A 89 12.72 -10.51 -5.03
CA THR A 89 12.94 -9.43 -6.01
C THR A 89 11.68 -9.03 -6.76
N THR A 90 10.54 -9.69 -6.54
CA THR A 90 9.30 -9.41 -7.27
C THR A 90 8.07 -9.42 -6.36
N GLU A 91 7.13 -8.51 -6.62
CA GLU A 91 5.85 -8.41 -5.92
C GLU A 91 4.74 -7.97 -6.88
N ILE A 92 3.50 -8.28 -6.50
CA ILE A 92 2.29 -7.84 -7.17
C ILE A 92 1.40 -7.12 -6.15
N ALA A 93 0.76 -6.03 -6.56
CA ALA A 93 -0.16 -5.31 -5.71
C ALA A 93 -1.47 -4.95 -6.40
N PHE A 94 -2.53 -4.90 -5.61
CA PHE A 94 -3.87 -4.46 -5.99
C PHE A 94 -4.23 -3.27 -5.12
N ALA A 95 -4.54 -2.13 -5.74
CA ALA A 95 -4.92 -0.91 -5.06
C ALA A 95 -6.30 -0.43 -5.49
N THR A 96 -7.03 0.18 -4.57
CA THR A 96 -8.27 0.91 -4.82
C THR A 96 -8.37 2.07 -3.84
N THR A 97 -9.09 3.12 -4.21
CA THR A 97 -9.29 4.28 -3.35
C THR A 97 -10.75 4.57 -3.15
N TYR A 98 -11.16 4.64 -1.88
CA TYR A 98 -12.48 5.12 -1.50
C TYR A 98 -12.47 6.63 -1.27
N TYR A 99 -13.26 7.37 -2.03
CA TYR A 99 -13.44 8.81 -1.88
C TYR A 99 -14.66 9.10 -1.01
N ALA A 100 -14.42 9.66 0.19
CA ALA A 100 -15.45 10.27 1.01
C ALA A 100 -15.83 11.67 0.51
N THR A 101 -14.92 12.34 -0.20
CA THR A 101 -15.15 13.59 -0.92
C THR A 101 -14.23 13.61 -2.15
N PRO A 102 -14.69 14.04 -3.33
CA PRO A 102 -16.06 14.45 -3.65
C PRO A 102 -17.05 13.26 -3.70
N ARG A 103 -18.35 13.55 -3.53
CA ARG A 103 -19.44 12.57 -3.71
C ARG A 103 -20.39 13.08 -4.80
N GLY A 104 -20.90 12.18 -5.63
CA GLY A 104 -21.83 12.48 -6.71
C GLY A 104 -22.52 11.22 -7.21
N SER A 105 -23.04 11.24 -8.44
CA SER A 105 -23.73 10.11 -9.07
C SER A 105 -22.79 9.02 -9.62
N TYR A 106 -21.56 8.93 -9.11
CA TYR A 106 -20.53 7.99 -9.53
C TYR A 106 -20.08 7.10 -8.36
N SER A 107 -19.38 6.01 -8.68
CA SER A 107 -18.81 5.10 -7.68
C SER A 107 -17.84 5.84 -6.76
N PRO A 108 -17.95 5.69 -5.43
CA PRO A 108 -16.96 6.24 -4.50
C PRO A 108 -15.65 5.46 -4.51
N PHE A 109 -15.63 4.22 -5.04
CA PHE A 109 -14.40 3.47 -5.30
C PHE A 109 -13.86 3.81 -6.69
N SER A 110 -12.62 4.28 -6.75
CA SER A 110 -11.93 4.68 -7.98
C SER A 110 -10.43 4.39 -7.85
N ASN A 111 -9.65 4.71 -8.89
CA ASN A 111 -8.20 4.52 -8.95
C ASN A 111 -7.82 3.06 -8.65
N ASN A 112 -8.47 2.14 -9.36
CA ASN A 112 -8.20 0.71 -9.24
C ASN A 112 -6.96 0.37 -10.07
N ILE A 113 -5.93 -0.16 -9.42
CA ILE A 113 -4.63 -0.40 -10.03
C ILE A 113 -4.18 -1.81 -9.70
N VAL A 114 -3.64 -2.49 -10.71
CA VAL A 114 -2.82 -3.68 -10.54
C VAL A 114 -1.41 -3.26 -10.89
N SER A 115 -0.47 -3.46 -9.98
CA SER A 115 0.94 -3.14 -10.21
C SER A 115 1.81 -4.36 -9.99
N PHE A 116 2.93 -4.40 -10.71
CA PHE A 116 3.96 -5.40 -10.52
C PHE A 116 5.26 -4.65 -10.30
N LYS A 117 6.00 -4.98 -9.23
CA LYS A 117 7.34 -4.44 -9.04
C LYS A 117 8.37 -5.54 -9.24
N TRP A 118 9.44 -5.21 -9.98
CA TRP A 118 10.62 -6.03 -10.12
C TRP A 118 11.87 -5.23 -9.79
N ARG A 119 12.55 -5.63 -8.70
CA ARG A 119 13.91 -5.21 -8.38
C ARG A 119 14.88 -6.02 -9.23
N PHE A 120 15.47 -5.39 -10.24
CA PHE A 120 16.42 -6.03 -11.14
C PHE A 120 17.88 -5.79 -10.74
N TRP A 121 18.15 -4.85 -9.82
CA TRP A 121 19.51 -4.58 -9.34
C TRP A 121 19.56 -4.06 -7.90
N GLY A 122 20.69 -4.29 -7.22
CA GLY A 122 20.90 -3.99 -5.80
C GLY A 122 20.26 -5.02 -4.88
N ASP A 123 20.44 -4.90 -3.56
CA ASP A 123 19.86 -5.81 -2.55
C ASP A 123 18.47 -5.34 -2.05
N GLY A 124 18.08 -4.11 -2.36
CA GLY A 124 16.82 -3.49 -1.94
C GLY A 124 16.80 -2.98 -0.50
N GLN A 125 17.93 -2.99 0.20
CA GLN A 125 18.06 -2.58 1.60
C GLN A 125 19.22 -1.61 1.83
N THR A 126 20.34 -1.81 1.14
CA THR A 126 21.56 -1.03 1.31
C THR A 126 22.20 -0.68 -0.03
N GLY A 127 22.86 0.47 -0.07
CA GLY A 127 23.50 0.96 -1.29
C GLY A 127 22.50 1.37 -2.38
N LEU A 128 22.95 1.37 -3.62
CA LEU A 128 22.10 1.73 -4.76
C LEU A 128 21.21 0.51 -5.10
N GLY A 129 19.95 0.75 -5.45
CA GLY A 129 19.01 -0.26 -5.90
C GLY A 129 18.21 0.26 -7.09
N MET A 130 17.83 -0.64 -7.99
CA MET A 130 16.97 -0.29 -9.12
C MET A 130 15.84 -1.29 -9.24
N ALA A 131 14.63 -0.75 -9.37
CA ALA A 131 13.42 -1.50 -9.62
C ALA A 131 12.59 -0.82 -10.70
N ILE A 132 11.74 -1.60 -11.34
CA ILE A 132 10.70 -1.09 -12.24
C ILE A 132 9.33 -1.50 -11.69
N LYS A 133 8.38 -0.58 -11.74
CA LYS A 133 6.98 -0.78 -11.33
C LYS A 133 6.04 -0.26 -12.42
N PRO A 134 5.78 -1.05 -13.48
CA PRO A 134 4.79 -0.72 -14.51
C PRO A 134 3.35 -0.68 -13.98
#